data_AF-A0A1H6RBX8-F1
#
_entry.id   AF-A0A1H6RBX8-F1
#
_cell.length_a   1.000
_cell.length_b   1.000
_cell.length_c   1.000
_cell.angle_alpha   90.00
_cell.angle_beta   90.00
_cell.angle_gamma   90.00
#
_symmetry.space_group_name_H-M   'P 1'
#
loop_
_entity.id
_entity.type
_entity.pdbx_description
1 polymer ?
#
loop_
_entity_poly.entity_id
_entity_poly.type
_entity_poly.pdbx_seq_one_letter_code
_entity_poly.pdbx_strand_id
1 'polypeptide(L)'
;MQYIWLVIKGLFIGISNIIPGVSGGTMAVSLGIYDDIIHSFTHIRKEFKRSMHVLLPILIGALLGVAGFSMIITWLLDEHTFYTAFAFVGLILGGLPILSESFKESLIEDKQKITPIHVFLFVIFLALVAWMGVADVSGSGPDTISLGAGPLIALFFVGLVSAAAMVVPGISGSLLMLIMGYYYAVIYAINGFTSNLTTFNLSELIPYTILLTSYALGMLIGIILISKVIDYFFSSYPSFTYAAILGLVTASPVAVIANTNALNELTTGNAFVKMIIALVIALACYSLTFAVGRTDDVTEELPEETHA
;
A
#
# COMPACT_ATOMS: atom_id res chain seq x y z
N MET A 1 -11.88 20.84 -10.31
CA MET A 1 -11.24 20.84 -8.98
C MET A 1 -11.03 19.42 -8.44
N GLN A 2 -12.00 18.51 -8.56
CA GLN A 2 -11.91 17.11 -8.12
C GLN A 2 -10.70 16.31 -8.68
N TYR A 3 -10.39 16.45 -9.98
CA TYR A 3 -9.20 15.82 -10.57
C TYR A 3 -7.89 16.20 -9.89
N ILE A 4 -7.78 17.46 -9.44
CA ILE A 4 -6.59 17.95 -8.74
C ILE A 4 -6.44 17.23 -7.40
N TRP A 5 -7.55 17.03 -6.67
CA TRP A 5 -7.53 16.27 -5.43
C TRP A 5 -7.17 14.80 -5.65
N LEU A 6 -7.69 14.13 -6.69
CA LEU A 6 -7.27 12.77 -7.01
C LEU A 6 -5.78 12.67 -7.38
N VAL A 7 -5.25 13.65 -8.11
CA VAL A 7 -3.80 13.74 -8.40
C VAL A 7 -3.00 13.96 -7.11
N ILE A 8 -3.46 14.82 -6.20
CA ILE A 8 -2.81 15.05 -4.91
C ILE A 8 -2.83 13.78 -4.04
N LYS A 9 -3.98 13.11 -3.94
CA LYS A 9 -4.11 11.85 -3.20
C LYS A 9 -3.24 10.75 -3.83
N GLY A 10 -3.22 10.66 -5.16
CA GLY A 10 -2.30 9.81 -5.91
C GLY A 10 -0.83 10.12 -5.63
N LEU A 11 -0.46 11.40 -5.55
CA LEU A 11 0.90 11.83 -5.21
C LEU A 11 1.32 11.31 -3.84
N PHE A 12 0.47 11.41 -2.80
CA PHE A 12 0.77 10.82 -1.50
C PHE A 12 0.90 9.30 -1.55
N ILE A 13 0.04 8.61 -2.32
CA ILE A 13 0.17 7.15 -2.55
C ILE A 13 1.53 6.83 -3.20
N GLY A 14 1.95 7.57 -4.22
CA GLY A 14 3.25 7.40 -4.87
C GLY A 14 4.43 7.63 -3.93
N ILE A 15 4.39 8.72 -3.15
CA ILE A 15 5.42 9.02 -2.13
C ILE A 15 5.49 7.88 -1.11
N SER A 16 4.35 7.39 -0.64
CA SER A 16 4.28 6.34 0.36
C SER A 16 4.95 5.03 -0.11
N ASN A 17 4.86 4.70 -1.40
CA ASN A 17 5.48 3.50 -1.98
C ASN A 17 7.02 3.57 -2.07
N ILE A 18 7.63 4.75 -1.85
CA ILE A 18 9.09 4.86 -1.76
C ILE A 18 9.58 4.33 -0.39
N ILE A 19 8.72 4.34 0.63
CA ILE A 19 9.13 4.10 2.01
C ILE A 19 8.94 2.65 2.41
N PRO A 20 10.01 1.99 2.91
CA PRO A 20 9.91 0.63 3.42
C PRO A 20 8.87 0.52 4.54
N GLY A 21 7.95 -0.43 4.40
CA GLY A 21 6.91 -0.69 5.41
C GLY A 21 5.68 0.22 5.31
N VAL A 22 5.64 1.20 4.39
CA VAL A 22 4.43 1.97 4.08
C VAL A 22 3.81 1.41 2.80
N SER A 23 2.62 0.79 2.90
CA SER A 23 1.87 0.35 1.71
C SER A 23 1.01 1.50 1.16
N GLY A 24 1.04 1.72 -0.16
CA GLY A 24 0.17 2.65 -0.87
C GLY A 24 -1.33 2.40 -0.63
N GLY A 25 -1.73 1.15 -0.36
CA GLY A 25 -3.10 0.84 0.08
C GLY A 25 -3.45 1.49 1.42
N THR A 26 -2.51 1.51 2.37
CA THR A 26 -2.67 2.22 3.67
C THR A 26 -2.86 3.71 3.45
N MET A 27 -2.09 4.30 2.54
CA MET A 27 -2.20 5.71 2.22
C MET A 27 -3.51 6.02 1.50
N ALA A 28 -3.95 5.15 0.59
CA ALA A 28 -5.26 5.27 -0.07
C ALA A 28 -6.42 5.24 0.93
N VAL A 29 -6.38 4.34 1.92
CA VAL A 29 -7.36 4.30 3.01
C VAL A 29 -7.27 5.58 3.84
N SER A 30 -6.05 6.03 4.16
CA SER A 30 -5.86 7.22 4.98
C SER A 30 -6.38 8.49 4.31
N LEU A 31 -6.42 8.51 2.97
CA LEU A 31 -6.94 9.61 2.16
C LEU A 31 -8.41 9.41 1.74
N GLY A 32 -9.07 8.36 2.25
CA GLY A 32 -10.49 8.08 2.01
C GLY A 32 -10.84 7.65 0.60
N ILE A 33 -9.88 7.23 -0.24
CA ILE A 33 -10.15 6.87 -1.67
C ILE A 33 -9.93 5.39 -1.97
N TYR A 34 -9.73 4.57 -0.94
CA TYR A 34 -9.45 3.16 -1.13
C TYR A 34 -10.64 2.42 -1.76
N ASP A 35 -11.85 2.65 -1.25
CA ASP A 35 -13.06 1.95 -1.70
C ASP A 35 -13.35 2.29 -3.17
N ASP A 36 -13.20 3.57 -3.56
CA ASP A 36 -13.29 4.04 -4.94
C ASP A 36 -12.28 3.34 -5.87
N ILE A 37 -11.03 3.16 -5.41
CA ILE A 37 -9.99 2.47 -6.18
C ILE A 37 -10.37 1.00 -6.38
N ILE A 38 -10.77 0.30 -5.31
CA ILE A 38 -11.13 -1.12 -5.38
C ILE A 38 -12.36 -1.33 -6.27
N HIS A 39 -13.39 -0.50 -6.11
CA HIS A 39 -14.58 -0.53 -6.94
C HIS A 39 -14.23 -0.31 -8.41
N SER A 40 -13.41 0.71 -8.70
CA SER A 40 -12.96 1.03 -10.06
C SER A 40 -12.15 -0.11 -10.69
N PHE A 41 -11.26 -0.77 -9.95
CA PHE A 41 -10.52 -1.94 -10.47
C PHE A 41 -11.44 -3.13 -10.74
N THR A 42 -12.39 -3.40 -9.85
CA THR A 42 -13.32 -4.54 -9.98
C THR A 42 -14.30 -4.33 -11.14
N HIS A 43 -14.80 -3.10 -11.32
CA HIS A 43 -15.82 -2.76 -12.29
C HIS A 43 -15.28 -2.13 -13.59
N ILE A 44 -13.95 -2.05 -13.78
CA ILE A 44 -13.31 -1.40 -14.94
C ILE A 44 -13.83 -1.85 -16.31
N ARG A 45 -14.30 -3.10 -16.44
CA ARG A 45 -14.86 -3.61 -17.70
C ARG A 45 -16.29 -3.14 -17.97
N LYS A 46 -17.08 -2.93 -16.92
CA LYS A 46 -18.49 -2.54 -17.01
C LYS A 46 -18.64 -1.02 -16.97
N GLU A 47 -17.89 -0.37 -16.09
CA GLU A 47 -17.93 1.07 -15.81
C GLU A 47 -16.61 1.72 -16.24
N PHE A 48 -16.15 1.45 -17.47
CA PHE A 48 -14.81 1.86 -17.93
C PHE A 48 -14.58 3.36 -17.78
N LYS A 49 -15.57 4.18 -18.16
CA LYS A 49 -15.45 5.64 -18.10
C LYS A 49 -15.30 6.11 -16.65
N ARG A 50 -16.19 5.71 -15.74
CA ARG A 50 -16.12 6.04 -14.31
C ARG A 50 -14.82 5.55 -13.69
N SER A 51 -14.43 4.31 -13.96
CA SER A 51 -13.20 3.71 -13.44
C SER A 51 -11.97 4.49 -13.90
N MET A 52 -11.90 4.90 -15.16
CA MET A 52 -10.80 5.72 -15.66
C MET A 52 -10.79 7.15 -15.11
N HIS A 53 -11.95 7.71 -14.73
CA HIS A 53 -12.01 9.01 -14.06
C HIS A 53 -11.37 8.99 -12.67
N VAL A 54 -11.39 7.84 -11.99
CA VAL A 54 -10.75 7.65 -10.68
C VAL A 54 -9.30 7.20 -10.84
N LEU A 55 -9.05 6.15 -11.64
CA LEU A 55 -7.74 5.50 -11.71
C LEU A 55 -6.68 6.35 -12.43
N LEU A 56 -7.03 7.05 -13.52
CA LEU A 56 -6.03 7.78 -14.31
C LEU A 56 -5.42 8.96 -13.52
N PRO A 57 -6.19 9.82 -12.84
CA PRO A 57 -5.61 10.92 -12.06
C PRO A 57 -4.79 10.41 -10.87
N ILE A 58 -5.23 9.33 -10.20
CA ILE A 58 -4.47 8.70 -9.11
C ILE A 58 -3.15 8.14 -9.65
N LEU A 59 -3.17 7.47 -10.81
CA LEU A 59 -1.97 6.93 -11.46
C LEU A 59 -1.00 8.06 -11.83
N ILE A 60 -1.49 9.15 -12.43
CA ILE A 60 -0.69 10.33 -12.75
C ILE A 60 -0.07 10.90 -11.46
N GLY A 61 -0.87 11.09 -10.42
CA GLY A 61 -0.41 11.54 -9.11
C GLY A 61 0.69 10.64 -8.55
N ALA A 62 0.47 9.33 -8.54
CA ALA A 62 1.42 8.36 -8.00
C ALA A 62 2.75 8.37 -8.77
N LEU A 63 2.69 8.43 -10.11
CA LEU A 63 3.89 8.55 -10.94
C LEU A 63 4.65 9.86 -10.67
N LEU A 64 3.93 10.98 -10.52
CA LEU A 64 4.53 12.27 -10.15
C LEU A 64 5.13 12.23 -8.74
N GLY A 65 4.47 11.58 -7.79
CA GLY A 65 4.96 11.38 -6.43
C GLY A 65 6.28 10.60 -6.43
N VAL A 66 6.31 9.45 -7.10
CA VAL A 66 7.53 8.63 -7.22
C VAL A 66 8.63 9.39 -7.94
N ALA A 67 8.36 9.91 -9.15
CA ALA A 67 9.39 10.56 -9.96
C ALA A 67 9.90 11.88 -9.35
N GLY A 68 9.00 12.67 -8.76
CA GLY A 68 9.32 14.00 -8.22
C GLY A 68 9.95 13.96 -6.83
N PHE A 69 9.62 12.98 -6.00
CA PHE A 69 10.04 12.94 -4.60
C PHE A 69 10.99 11.79 -4.26
N SER A 70 11.26 10.83 -5.15
CA SER A 70 12.16 9.70 -4.85
C SER A 70 13.52 10.16 -4.31
N MET A 71 14.19 11.12 -4.95
CA MET A 71 15.49 11.59 -4.47
C MET A 71 15.41 12.24 -3.07
N ILE A 72 14.38 13.06 -2.84
CA ILE A 72 14.20 13.79 -1.58
C ILE A 72 13.87 12.83 -0.44
N ILE A 73 12.96 11.88 -0.68
CA ILE A 73 12.53 10.90 0.32
C ILE A 73 13.66 9.93 0.64
N THR A 74 14.41 9.45 -0.37
CA THR A 74 15.59 8.62 -0.12
C THR A 74 16.62 9.36 0.73
N TRP A 75 16.95 10.61 0.38
CA TRP A 75 17.87 11.43 1.18
C TRP A 75 17.35 11.64 2.62
N LEU A 76 16.06 11.91 2.79
CA LEU A 76 15.42 12.06 4.10
C LEU A 76 15.40 10.76 4.91
N LEU A 77 15.30 9.60 4.27
CA LEU A 77 15.40 8.30 4.94
C LEU A 77 16.84 7.95 5.32
N ASP A 78 17.84 8.45 4.59
CA ASP A 78 19.25 8.20 4.89
C ASP A 78 19.78 9.11 6.01
N GLU A 79 19.45 10.40 5.98
CA GLU A 79 20.00 11.40 6.91
C GLU A 79 19.05 11.75 8.08
N HIS A 80 17.74 11.57 7.89
CA HIS A 80 16.70 12.03 8.82
C HIS A 80 15.61 10.96 9.04
N THR A 81 16.02 9.69 9.14
CA THR A 81 15.14 8.52 9.19
C THR A 81 14.07 8.65 10.26
N PHE A 82 14.45 9.07 11.47
CA PHE A 82 13.53 9.19 12.60
C PHE A 82 12.38 10.18 12.36
N TYR A 83 12.71 11.37 11.84
CA TYR A 83 11.71 12.40 11.56
C TYR A 83 10.81 12.03 10.39
N THR A 84 11.40 11.43 9.35
CA THR A 84 10.67 10.96 8.17
C THR A 84 9.71 9.83 8.54
N ALA A 85 10.13 8.86 9.34
CA ALA A 85 9.25 7.80 9.84
C ALA A 85 8.06 8.39 10.62
N PHE A 86 8.30 9.33 11.53
CA PHE A 86 7.22 9.98 12.30
C PHE A 86 6.30 10.85 11.45
N ALA A 87 6.80 11.48 10.38
CA ALA A 87 5.96 12.15 9.40
C ALA A 87 4.95 11.17 8.78
N PHE A 88 5.39 9.98 8.37
CA PHE A 88 4.52 8.95 7.80
C PHE A 88 3.58 8.32 8.83
N VAL A 89 4.03 8.12 10.07
CA VAL A 89 3.15 7.75 11.18
C VAL A 89 2.03 8.79 11.32
N GLY A 90 2.37 10.07 11.31
CA GLY A 90 1.40 11.16 11.29
C GLY A 90 0.42 11.06 10.13
N LEU A 91 0.93 10.88 8.90
CA LEU A 91 0.09 10.75 7.70
C LEU A 91 -0.90 9.58 7.81
N ILE A 92 -0.46 8.41 8.30
CA ILE A 92 -1.30 7.23 8.48
C ILE A 92 -2.36 7.47 9.57
N LEU A 93 -1.94 7.97 10.74
CA LEU A 93 -2.84 8.22 11.85
C LEU A 93 -3.89 9.28 11.52
N GLY A 94 -3.57 10.26 10.66
CA GLY A 94 -4.51 11.28 10.18
C GLY A 94 -5.70 10.71 9.41
N GLY A 95 -5.56 9.51 8.85
CA GLY A 95 -6.63 8.79 8.17
C GLY A 95 -7.53 7.94 9.07
N LEU A 96 -7.09 7.62 10.29
CA LEU A 96 -7.87 6.79 11.21
C LEU A 96 -9.24 7.40 11.59
N PRO A 97 -9.39 8.72 11.82
CA PRO A 97 -10.70 9.31 12.06
C PRO A 97 -11.67 9.08 10.90
N ILE A 98 -11.23 9.25 9.66
CA ILE A 98 -12.04 9.08 8.45
C ILE A 98 -12.51 7.63 8.36
N LEU A 99 -11.58 6.69 8.49
CA LEU A 99 -11.90 5.26 8.49
C LEU A 99 -12.82 4.86 9.65
N SER A 100 -12.70 5.52 10.81
CA SER A 100 -13.59 5.30 11.95
C SER A 100 -15.00 5.86 11.74
N GLU A 101 -15.14 6.92 10.93
CA GLU A 101 -16.43 7.46 10.48
C GLU A 101 -17.09 6.45 9.54
N SER A 102 -16.40 5.98 8.50
CA SER A 102 -16.91 4.95 7.57
C SER A 102 -17.30 3.65 8.29
N PHE A 103 -16.52 3.22 9.28
CA PHE A 103 -16.89 2.08 10.13
C PHE A 103 -18.20 2.32 10.89
N LYS A 104 -18.38 3.50 11.49
CA LYS A 104 -19.61 3.82 12.23
C LYS A 104 -20.81 3.93 11.29
N GLU A 105 -20.63 4.53 10.12
CA GLU A 105 -21.66 4.65 9.09
C GLU A 105 -22.13 3.28 8.62
N SER A 106 -21.21 2.36 8.31
CA SER A 106 -21.58 0.98 7.92
C SER A 106 -22.36 0.22 8.99
N LEU A 107 -22.11 0.47 10.28
CA LEU A 107 -22.91 -0.11 11.37
C LEU A 107 -24.33 0.46 11.40
N ILE A 108 -24.49 1.75 11.13
CA ILE A 108 -25.79 2.43 11.11
C ILE A 108 -26.62 1.94 9.91
N GLU A 109 -26.02 1.87 8.74
CA GLU A 109 -26.66 1.42 7.49
C GLU A 109 -27.16 -0.02 7.59
N ASP A 110 -26.30 -0.93 8.07
CA ASP A 110 -26.65 -2.34 8.26
C ASP A 110 -27.51 -2.59 9.51
N LYS A 111 -27.82 -1.54 10.29
CA LYS A 111 -28.50 -1.60 11.60
C LYS A 111 -27.83 -2.59 12.57
N GLN A 112 -26.50 -2.70 12.48
CA GLN A 112 -25.70 -3.56 13.32
C GLN A 112 -25.12 -2.81 14.52
N LYS A 113 -24.79 -3.57 15.57
CA LYS A 113 -24.00 -3.08 16.69
C LYS A 113 -22.61 -3.70 16.63
N ILE A 114 -21.66 -3.10 17.34
CA ILE A 114 -20.34 -3.71 17.50
C ILE A 114 -20.51 -5.07 18.19
N THR A 115 -20.14 -6.12 17.47
CA THR A 115 -20.15 -7.51 17.96
C THR A 115 -18.73 -7.97 18.32
N PRO A 116 -18.57 -9.05 19.10
CA PRO A 116 -17.25 -9.63 19.39
C PRO A 116 -16.44 -10.00 18.13
N ILE A 117 -17.12 -10.29 17.02
CA ILE A 117 -16.48 -10.58 15.73
C ILE A 117 -15.72 -9.35 15.20
N HIS A 118 -16.28 -8.15 15.34
CA HIS A 118 -15.59 -6.91 14.94
C HIS A 118 -14.29 -6.71 15.71
N VAL A 119 -14.34 -6.91 17.04
CA VAL A 119 -13.16 -6.80 17.90
C VAL A 119 -12.13 -7.87 17.55
N PHE A 120 -12.58 -9.10 17.31
CA PHE A 120 -11.71 -10.19 16.86
C PHE A 120 -11.02 -9.85 15.54
N LEU A 121 -11.75 -9.37 14.53
CA LEU A 121 -11.20 -8.97 13.23
C LEU A 121 -10.20 -7.82 13.39
N PHE A 122 -10.55 -6.79 14.15
CA PHE A 122 -9.62 -5.69 14.44
C PHE A 122 -8.31 -6.20 15.06
N VAL A 123 -8.40 -7.03 16.11
CA VAL A 123 -7.23 -7.52 16.85
C VAL A 123 -6.38 -8.46 16.00
N ILE A 124 -6.98 -9.39 15.25
CA ILE A 124 -6.22 -10.36 14.45
C ILE A 124 -5.47 -9.67 13.31
N PHE A 125 -6.07 -8.71 12.63
CA PHE A 125 -5.42 -7.99 11.54
C PHE A 125 -4.39 -6.97 12.04
N LEU A 126 -4.63 -6.34 13.21
CA LEU A 126 -3.62 -5.55 13.90
C LEU A 126 -2.41 -6.41 14.27
N ALA A 127 -2.65 -7.58 14.88
CA ALA A 127 -1.59 -8.50 15.26
C ALA A 127 -0.81 -9.02 14.06
N LEU A 128 -1.50 -9.31 12.94
CA LEU A 128 -0.87 -9.76 11.70
C LEU A 128 0.13 -8.73 11.16
N VAL A 129 -0.29 -7.47 10.98
CA VAL A 129 0.58 -6.42 10.43
C VAL A 129 1.69 -6.04 11.41
N ALA A 130 1.38 -5.95 12.70
CA ALA A 130 2.39 -5.69 13.73
C ALA A 130 3.44 -6.80 13.76
N TRP A 131 3.03 -8.07 13.70
CA TRP A 131 3.92 -9.21 13.64
C TRP A 131 4.78 -9.17 12.37
N MET A 132 4.18 -8.94 11.20
CA MET A 132 4.93 -8.81 9.95
C MET A 132 5.98 -7.69 10.04
N GLY A 133 5.63 -6.54 10.63
CA GLY A 133 6.51 -5.39 10.74
C GLY A 133 7.74 -5.60 11.63
N VAL A 134 7.65 -6.48 12.64
CA VAL A 134 8.75 -6.79 13.57
C VAL A 134 9.38 -8.16 13.33
N ALA A 135 8.80 -8.96 12.44
CA ALA A 135 9.33 -10.26 12.10
C ALA A 135 10.72 -10.09 11.50
N ASP A 136 11.72 -10.72 12.12
CA ASP A 136 13.06 -10.81 11.56
C ASP A 136 13.02 -11.74 10.34
N VAL A 137 12.72 -11.15 9.18
CA VAL A 137 12.82 -11.78 7.88
C VAL A 137 14.21 -11.57 7.30
N SER A 138 15.23 -11.96 8.05
CA SER A 138 16.56 -12.26 7.53
C SER A 138 16.50 -13.57 6.73
N GLY A 139 15.75 -13.54 5.63
CA GLY A 139 15.52 -14.67 4.75
C GLY A 139 16.64 -14.83 3.73
N SER A 140 17.39 -15.92 3.85
CA SER A 140 18.26 -16.53 2.84
C SER A 140 17.42 -17.03 1.65
N GLY A 141 16.89 -16.10 0.85
CA GLY A 141 16.33 -16.42 -0.46
C GLY A 141 17.45 -16.85 -1.41
N PRO A 142 17.16 -17.62 -2.47
CA PRO A 142 18.17 -17.94 -3.46
C PRO A 142 18.63 -16.65 -4.14
N ASP A 143 19.93 -16.30 -3.99
CA ASP A 143 20.56 -15.12 -4.61
C ASP A 143 20.51 -15.18 -6.15
N THR A 144 20.30 -16.38 -6.69
CA THR A 144 20.14 -16.62 -8.13
C THR A 144 18.91 -17.49 -8.37
N ILE A 145 18.12 -17.13 -9.37
CA ILE A 145 17.01 -17.95 -9.83
C ILE A 145 17.32 -18.46 -11.24
N SER A 146 17.30 -19.78 -11.42
CA SER A 146 17.56 -20.40 -12.72
C SER A 146 16.30 -20.39 -13.58
N LEU A 147 16.49 -20.36 -14.90
CA LEU A 147 15.38 -20.47 -15.83
C LEU A 147 14.93 -21.93 -15.91
N GLY A 148 13.77 -22.23 -15.31
CA GLY A 148 13.17 -23.56 -15.32
C GLY A 148 11.68 -23.52 -14.99
N ALA A 149 10.97 -24.61 -15.28
CA ALA A 149 9.52 -24.67 -15.05
C ALA A 149 9.14 -24.45 -13.58
N GLY A 150 9.89 -25.02 -12.64
CA GLY A 150 9.66 -24.86 -11.20
C GLY A 150 9.73 -23.39 -10.74
N PRO A 151 10.86 -22.68 -10.98
CA PRO A 151 10.99 -21.26 -10.66
C PRO A 151 9.94 -20.35 -11.31
N LEU A 152 9.55 -20.61 -12.55
CA LEU A 152 8.51 -19.82 -13.23
C LEU A 152 7.14 -20.03 -12.55
N ILE A 153 6.76 -21.27 -12.29
CA ILE A 153 5.50 -21.56 -11.58
C ILE A 153 5.52 -20.92 -10.19
N ALA A 154 6.63 -21.03 -9.47
CA ALA A 154 6.79 -20.39 -8.17
C ALA A 154 6.64 -18.86 -8.26
N LEU A 155 7.34 -18.20 -9.19
CA LEU A 155 7.23 -16.75 -9.39
C LEU A 155 5.83 -16.30 -9.78
N PHE A 156 5.11 -17.09 -10.58
CA PHE A 156 3.71 -16.83 -10.89
C PHE A 156 2.85 -16.83 -9.61
N PHE A 157 2.97 -17.85 -8.76
CA PHE A 157 2.21 -17.90 -7.50
C PHE A 157 2.67 -16.84 -6.49
N VAL A 158 3.96 -16.54 -6.43
CA VAL A 158 4.50 -15.43 -5.63
C VAL A 158 3.89 -14.11 -6.11
N GLY A 159 3.81 -13.86 -7.41
CA GLY A 159 3.13 -12.70 -7.97
C GLY A 159 1.66 -12.66 -7.58
N LEU A 160 0.95 -13.79 -7.72
CA LEU A 160 -0.46 -13.91 -7.36
C LEU A 160 -0.72 -13.61 -5.88
N VAL A 161 0.12 -14.11 -4.98
CA VAL A 161 0.02 -13.87 -3.53
C VAL A 161 0.48 -12.45 -3.18
N SER A 162 1.54 -11.94 -3.81
CA SER A 162 2.04 -10.57 -3.61
C SER A 162 1.01 -9.52 -4.01
N ALA A 163 0.13 -9.82 -4.97
CA ALA A 163 -0.99 -8.96 -5.30
C ALA A 163 -1.93 -8.71 -4.11
N ALA A 164 -2.11 -9.70 -3.22
CA ALA A 164 -2.92 -9.51 -2.02
C ALA A 164 -2.32 -8.42 -1.13
N ALA A 165 -1.00 -8.37 -1.00
CA ALA A 165 -0.32 -7.32 -0.26
C ALA A 165 -0.32 -5.95 -0.96
N MET A 166 -0.47 -5.91 -2.28
CA MET A 166 -0.60 -4.63 -3.01
C MET A 166 -2.02 -4.05 -2.91
N VAL A 167 -3.02 -4.92 -2.84
CA VAL A 167 -4.43 -4.52 -2.73
C VAL A 167 -4.79 -4.25 -1.27
N VAL A 168 -4.47 -5.14 -0.33
CA VAL A 168 -4.89 -5.03 1.07
C VAL A 168 -4.06 -3.97 1.80
N PRO A 169 -4.70 -2.97 2.46
CA PRO A 169 -4.00 -1.91 3.17
C PRO A 169 -3.18 -2.45 4.33
N GLY A 170 -2.07 -1.80 4.67
CA GLY A 170 -1.20 -2.19 5.78
C GLY A 170 -0.32 -3.42 5.53
N ILE A 171 -0.56 -4.20 4.47
CA ILE A 171 0.30 -5.33 4.10
C ILE A 171 1.32 -4.86 3.04
N SER A 172 2.60 -5.17 3.23
CA SER A 172 3.67 -4.82 2.27
C SER A 172 3.98 -5.98 1.34
N GLY A 173 3.95 -5.74 0.02
CA GLY A 173 4.24 -6.75 -1.00
C GLY A 173 5.69 -7.24 -0.96
N SER A 174 6.65 -6.33 -0.73
CA SER A 174 8.07 -6.69 -0.57
C SER A 174 8.30 -7.53 0.69
N LEU A 175 7.61 -7.20 1.79
CA LEU A 175 7.68 -7.95 3.04
C LEU A 175 7.08 -9.35 2.90
N LEU A 176 5.94 -9.48 2.21
CA LEU A 176 5.36 -10.79 1.94
C LEU A 176 6.29 -11.65 1.07
N MET A 177 6.96 -11.06 0.06
CA MET A 177 7.97 -11.75 -0.73
C MET A 177 9.21 -12.16 0.07
N LEU A 178 9.61 -11.35 1.07
CA LEU A 178 10.69 -11.69 2.00
C LEU A 178 10.32 -12.91 2.86
N ILE A 179 9.11 -12.92 3.44
CA ILE A 179 8.57 -14.06 4.22
C ILE A 179 8.53 -15.33 3.36
N MET A 180 8.14 -15.20 2.08
CA MET A 180 8.10 -16.34 1.15
C MET A 180 9.49 -16.78 0.66
N GLY A 181 10.55 -15.99 0.89
CA GLY A 181 11.92 -16.27 0.44
C GLY A 181 12.20 -15.96 -1.04
N TYR A 182 11.34 -15.19 -1.72
CA TYR A 182 11.47 -14.88 -3.15
C TYR A 182 11.84 -13.42 -3.45
N TYR A 183 11.94 -12.56 -2.43
CA TYR A 183 12.29 -11.15 -2.60
C TYR A 183 13.60 -10.96 -3.37
N TYR A 184 14.70 -11.57 -2.91
CA TYR A 184 16.00 -11.43 -3.56
C TYR A 184 16.03 -12.04 -4.97
N ALA A 185 15.27 -13.11 -5.23
CA ALA A 185 15.14 -13.67 -6.57
C ALA A 185 14.47 -12.70 -7.56
N VAL A 186 13.44 -11.97 -7.11
CA VAL A 186 12.80 -10.93 -7.93
C VAL A 186 13.73 -9.75 -8.15
N ILE A 187 14.44 -9.29 -7.11
CA ILE A 187 15.43 -8.21 -7.23
C ILE A 187 16.57 -8.60 -8.19
N TYR A 188 17.09 -9.82 -8.09
CA TYR A 188 18.08 -10.36 -9.03
C TYR A 188 17.57 -10.29 -10.47
N ALA A 189 16.31 -10.69 -10.70
CA ALA A 189 15.71 -10.62 -12.03
C ALA A 189 15.55 -9.19 -12.55
N ILE A 190 15.15 -8.24 -11.70
CA ILE A 190 15.02 -6.81 -12.04
C ILE A 190 16.39 -6.20 -12.38
N ASN A 191 17.41 -6.46 -11.56
CA ASN A 191 18.75 -5.94 -11.78
C ASN A 191 19.38 -6.53 -13.04
N GLY A 192 19.23 -7.84 -13.25
CA GLY A 192 19.67 -8.50 -14.48
C GLY A 192 18.98 -7.94 -15.73
N PHE A 193 17.66 -7.69 -15.66
CA PHE A 193 16.92 -7.04 -16.74
C PHE A 193 17.45 -5.62 -17.02
N THR A 194 17.58 -4.80 -15.98
CA THR A 194 17.97 -3.39 -16.11
C THR A 194 19.41 -3.24 -16.63
N SER A 195 20.34 -4.04 -16.10
CA SER A 195 21.74 -4.02 -16.55
C SER A 195 21.88 -4.44 -18.02
N ASN A 196 21.13 -5.45 -18.47
CA ASN A 196 21.22 -5.92 -19.86
C ASN A 196 20.47 -5.00 -20.84
N LEU A 197 19.42 -4.30 -20.37
CA LEU A 197 18.73 -3.30 -21.17
C LEU A 197 19.61 -2.08 -21.42
N THR A 198 20.34 -1.62 -20.41
CA THR A 198 21.25 -0.46 -20.52
C THR A 198 22.48 -0.75 -21.38
N THR A 199 22.98 -1.98 -21.40
CA THR A 199 24.11 -2.41 -22.25
C THR A 199 23.68 -2.93 -23.62
N PHE A 200 22.38 -2.92 -23.94
CA PHE A 200 21.80 -3.48 -25.16
C PHE A 200 22.15 -4.96 -25.42
N ASN A 201 22.44 -5.74 -24.38
CA ASN A 201 22.71 -7.18 -24.49
C ASN A 201 21.41 -8.00 -24.51
N LEU A 202 20.77 -8.04 -25.67
CA LEU A 202 19.46 -8.68 -25.85
C LEU A 202 19.48 -10.20 -25.58
N SER A 203 20.60 -10.88 -25.82
CA SER A 203 20.72 -12.32 -25.55
C SER A 203 20.63 -12.64 -24.05
N GLU A 204 21.31 -11.87 -23.21
CA GLU A 204 21.31 -12.06 -21.76
C GLU A 204 20.07 -11.45 -21.09
N LEU A 205 19.31 -10.60 -21.79
CA LEU A 205 18.06 -10.02 -21.33
C LEU A 205 16.90 -11.04 -21.28
N ILE A 206 16.90 -12.03 -22.18
CA ILE A 206 15.77 -12.95 -22.37
C ILE A 206 15.39 -13.71 -21.08
N PRO A 207 16.33 -14.35 -20.35
CA PRO A 207 15.98 -15.12 -19.15
C PRO A 207 15.30 -14.25 -18.08
N TYR A 208 15.81 -13.05 -17.84
CA TYR A 208 15.23 -12.11 -16.88
C TYR A 208 13.83 -11.65 -17.31
N THR A 209 13.64 -11.40 -18.60
CA THR A 209 12.34 -11.02 -19.16
C THR A 209 11.29 -12.11 -18.94
N ILE A 210 11.64 -13.39 -19.14
CA ILE A 210 10.73 -14.52 -18.94
C ILE A 210 10.34 -14.64 -17.45
N LEU A 211 11.31 -14.54 -16.55
CA LEU A 211 11.08 -14.59 -15.10
C LEU A 211 10.14 -13.46 -14.63
N LEU A 212 10.44 -12.22 -15.04
CA LEU A 212 9.64 -11.05 -14.68
C LEU A 212 8.23 -11.10 -15.30
N THR A 213 8.10 -11.60 -16.53
CA THR A 213 6.80 -11.79 -17.18
C THR A 213 5.95 -12.79 -16.40
N SER A 214 6.54 -13.90 -15.94
CA SER A 214 5.83 -14.90 -15.14
C SER A 214 5.32 -14.32 -13.81
N TYR A 215 6.18 -13.58 -13.10
CA TYR A 215 5.79 -12.85 -11.89
C TYR A 215 4.70 -11.80 -12.16
N ALA A 216 4.87 -10.99 -13.20
CA ALA A 216 3.93 -9.94 -13.57
C ALA A 216 2.55 -10.49 -13.96
N LEU A 217 2.49 -11.61 -14.70
CA LEU A 217 1.21 -12.27 -15.02
C LEU A 217 0.51 -12.77 -13.77
N GLY A 218 1.26 -13.38 -12.85
CA GLY A 218 0.74 -13.80 -11.55
C GLY A 218 0.16 -12.62 -10.77
N MET A 219 0.92 -11.53 -10.68
CA MET A 219 0.50 -10.30 -10.01
C MET A 219 -0.77 -9.70 -10.64
N LEU A 220 -0.83 -9.55 -11.96
CA LEU A 220 -1.99 -8.96 -12.63
C LEU A 220 -3.26 -9.78 -12.41
N ILE A 221 -3.17 -11.11 -12.50
CA ILE A 221 -4.28 -12.01 -12.20
C ILE A 221 -4.66 -11.90 -10.72
N GLY A 222 -3.67 -11.90 -9.83
CA GLY A 222 -3.86 -11.74 -8.39
C GLY A 222 -4.58 -10.45 -8.04
N ILE A 223 -4.20 -9.31 -8.65
CA ILE A 223 -4.84 -8.01 -8.38
C ILE A 223 -6.32 -8.08 -8.72
N ILE A 224 -6.67 -8.64 -9.89
CA ILE A 224 -8.08 -8.77 -10.32
C ILE A 224 -8.86 -9.68 -9.36
N LEU A 225 -8.28 -10.82 -8.96
CA LEU A 225 -8.93 -11.77 -8.06
C LEU A 225 -9.12 -11.18 -6.67
N ILE A 226 -8.07 -10.60 -6.08
CA ILE A 226 -8.15 -10.03 -4.73
C ILE A 226 -9.05 -8.79 -4.72
N SER A 227 -8.98 -7.90 -5.72
CA SER A 227 -9.86 -6.73 -5.78
C SER A 227 -11.33 -7.14 -5.77
N LYS A 228 -11.71 -8.18 -6.51
CA LYS A 228 -13.08 -8.74 -6.48
C LYS A 228 -13.48 -9.28 -5.11
N VAL A 229 -12.56 -9.97 -4.44
CA VAL A 229 -12.81 -10.53 -3.10
C VAL A 229 -13.02 -9.39 -2.10
N ILE A 230 -12.18 -8.35 -2.14
CA ILE A 230 -12.28 -7.19 -1.26
C ILE A 230 -13.56 -6.39 -1.55
N ASP A 231 -13.86 -6.13 -2.83
CA ASP A 231 -15.09 -5.45 -3.28
C ASP A 231 -16.35 -6.20 -2.81
N TYR A 232 -16.34 -7.53 -2.91
CA TYR A 232 -17.40 -8.37 -2.37
C TYR A 232 -17.57 -8.22 -0.85
N PHE A 233 -16.47 -8.17 -0.10
CA PHE A 233 -16.52 -7.98 1.35
C PHE A 233 -17.00 -6.58 1.75
N PHE A 234 -16.60 -5.53 1.03
CA PHE A 234 -17.14 -4.19 1.24
C PHE A 234 -18.64 -4.13 0.95
N SER A 235 -19.08 -4.74 -0.13
CA SER A 235 -20.49 -4.68 -0.53
C SER A 235 -21.40 -5.56 0.33
N SER A 236 -20.90 -6.70 0.82
CA SER A 236 -21.72 -7.71 1.52
C SER A 236 -21.57 -7.66 3.04
N TYR A 237 -20.41 -7.23 3.53
CA TYR A 237 -20.04 -7.20 4.95
C TYR A 237 -19.24 -5.93 5.32
N PRO A 238 -19.73 -4.71 5.02
CA PRO A 238 -18.93 -3.50 5.13
C PRO A 238 -18.40 -3.25 6.55
N SER A 239 -19.23 -3.37 7.58
CA SER A 239 -18.83 -3.15 8.98
C SER A 239 -17.69 -4.07 9.46
N PHE A 240 -17.76 -5.36 9.09
CA PHE A 240 -16.68 -6.32 9.38
C PHE A 240 -15.40 -6.00 8.58
N THR A 241 -15.54 -5.56 7.34
CA THR A 241 -14.42 -5.18 6.46
C THR A 241 -13.71 -3.95 6.98
N TYR A 242 -14.44 -2.90 7.35
CA TYR A 242 -13.88 -1.71 7.98
C TYR A 242 -13.22 -2.02 9.33
N ALA A 243 -13.77 -2.93 10.15
CA ALA A 243 -13.12 -3.35 11.39
C ALA A 243 -11.75 -4.03 11.13
N ALA A 244 -11.66 -4.87 10.10
CA ALA A 244 -10.41 -5.47 9.68
C ALA A 244 -9.40 -4.42 9.19
N ILE A 245 -9.83 -3.50 8.31
CA ILE A 245 -8.98 -2.43 7.77
C ILE A 245 -8.52 -1.47 8.86
N LEU A 246 -9.37 -1.16 9.84
CA LEU A 246 -8.99 -0.39 11.03
C LEU A 246 -7.83 -1.07 11.77
N GLY A 247 -7.88 -2.39 11.93
CA GLY A 247 -6.78 -3.17 12.52
C GLY A 247 -5.49 -3.04 11.71
N LEU A 248 -5.57 -3.24 10.39
CA LEU A 248 -4.43 -3.14 9.46
C LEU A 248 -3.77 -1.76 9.48
N VAL A 249 -4.55 -0.69 9.38
CA VAL A 249 -4.05 0.69 9.34
C VAL A 249 -3.52 1.12 10.70
N THR A 250 -4.17 0.72 11.80
CA THR A 250 -3.71 1.04 13.16
C THR A 250 -2.35 0.40 13.49
N ALA A 251 -2.06 -0.77 12.92
CA ALA A 251 -0.78 -1.45 13.09
C ALA A 251 0.35 -0.88 12.21
N SER A 252 0.02 -0.17 11.14
CA SER A 252 1.00 0.31 10.15
C SER A 252 2.10 1.21 10.74
N PRO A 253 1.85 2.11 11.72
CA PRO A 253 2.92 2.84 12.41
C PRO A 253 4.02 1.96 13.01
N VAL A 254 3.66 0.78 13.55
CA VAL A 254 4.64 -0.16 14.10
C VAL A 254 5.53 -0.69 12.99
N ALA A 255 4.93 -1.08 11.85
CA ALA A 255 5.67 -1.55 10.69
C ALA A 255 6.61 -0.47 10.12
N VAL A 256 6.19 0.79 10.05
CA VAL A 256 7.04 1.90 9.58
C VAL A 256 8.25 2.08 10.49
N ILE A 257 8.04 2.17 11.81
CA ILE A 257 9.12 2.39 12.78
C ILE A 257 10.09 1.21 12.79
N ALA A 258 9.59 -0.03 12.73
CA ALA A 258 10.41 -1.22 12.76
C ALA A 258 11.24 -1.39 11.47
N ASN A 259 10.61 -1.27 10.29
CA ASN A 259 11.29 -1.48 9.00
C ASN A 259 12.30 -0.38 8.64
N THR A 260 12.13 0.84 9.18
CA THR A 260 13.07 1.94 8.96
C THR A 260 14.19 1.99 10.01
N ASN A 261 14.12 1.19 11.08
CA ASN A 261 15.02 1.30 12.24
C ASN A 261 15.08 2.70 12.87
N ALA A 262 14.00 3.48 12.74
CA ALA A 262 13.94 4.89 13.13
C ALA A 262 14.38 5.14 14.58
N LEU A 263 14.07 4.22 15.51
CA LEU A 263 14.39 4.38 16.93
C LEU A 263 15.90 4.36 17.24
N ASN A 264 16.74 3.85 16.33
CA ASN A 264 18.20 3.82 16.55
C ASN A 264 18.79 5.22 16.70
N GLU A 265 18.23 6.23 16.03
CA GLU A 265 18.67 7.62 16.15
C GLU A 265 18.40 8.24 17.53
N LEU A 266 17.50 7.67 18.33
CA LEU A 266 17.26 8.14 19.71
C LEU A 266 18.43 7.81 20.64
N THR A 267 19.31 6.88 20.24
CA THR A 267 20.52 6.53 21.02
C THR A 267 21.62 7.59 20.92
N THR A 268 21.52 8.53 19.96
CA THR A 268 22.51 9.58 19.72
C THR A 268 21.89 10.98 19.92
N GLY A 269 22.50 11.78 20.80
CA GLY A 269 22.08 13.16 21.07
C GLY A 269 20.92 13.28 22.08
N ASN A 270 20.26 14.44 22.09
CA ASN A 270 19.16 14.72 23.04
C ASN A 270 17.84 14.12 22.55
N ALA A 271 17.57 12.87 22.94
CA ALA A 271 16.37 12.12 22.57
C ALA A 271 15.06 12.88 22.85
N PHE A 272 14.99 13.65 23.94
CA PHE A 272 13.79 14.40 24.30
C PHE A 272 13.45 15.49 23.27
N VAL A 273 14.45 16.25 22.83
CA VAL A 273 14.27 17.29 21.80
C VAL A 273 13.90 16.66 20.46
N LYS A 274 14.57 15.56 20.07
CA LYS A 274 14.24 14.84 18.85
C LYS A 274 12.78 14.37 18.86
N MET A 275 12.33 13.81 19.97
CA MET A 275 10.96 13.32 20.13
C MET A 275 9.93 14.46 20.00
N ILE A 276 10.17 15.62 20.63
CA ILE A 276 9.25 16.78 20.50
C ILE A 276 9.13 17.20 19.04
N ILE A 277 10.26 17.35 18.33
CA ILE A 277 10.25 17.75 16.93
C ILE A 277 9.50 16.72 16.07
N ALA A 278 9.78 15.43 16.28
CA ALA A 278 9.11 14.35 15.56
C ALA A 278 7.59 14.32 15.81
N LEU A 279 7.13 14.57 17.04
CA LEU A 279 5.72 14.66 17.37
C LEU A 279 5.05 15.88 16.71
N VAL A 280 5.73 17.02 16.63
CA VAL A 280 5.22 18.21 15.92
C VAL A 280 5.07 17.92 14.43
N ILE A 281 6.07 17.27 13.80
CA ILE A 281 6.02 16.86 12.40
C ILE A 281 4.87 15.86 12.18
N ALA A 282 4.77 14.84 13.03
CA ALA A 282 3.70 13.85 12.98
C ALA A 282 2.31 14.51 13.09
N LEU A 283 2.15 15.50 13.98
CA LEU A 283 0.89 16.22 14.14
C LEU A 283 0.55 17.07 12.90
N ALA A 284 1.54 17.73 12.30
CA ALA A 284 1.35 18.48 11.07
C ALA A 284 0.92 17.56 9.91
N CYS A 285 1.57 16.41 9.76
CA CYS A 285 1.21 15.38 8.79
C CYS A 285 -0.16 14.76 9.07
N TYR A 286 -0.50 14.52 10.33
CA TYR A 286 -1.83 14.07 10.74
C TYR A 286 -2.91 15.05 10.28
N SER A 287 -2.73 16.34 10.57
CA SER A 287 -3.68 17.39 10.16
C SER A 287 -3.77 17.51 8.64
N LEU A 288 -2.66 17.32 7.93
CA LEU A 288 -2.63 17.33 6.47
C LEU A 288 -3.45 16.18 5.89
N THR A 289 -3.21 14.94 6.31
CA THR A 289 -3.99 13.79 5.82
C THR A 289 -5.46 13.92 6.20
N PHE A 290 -5.76 14.34 7.42
CA PHE A 290 -7.15 14.52 7.86
C PHE A 290 -7.87 15.57 7.00
N ALA A 291 -7.21 16.68 6.64
CA ALA A 291 -7.79 17.70 5.78
C ALA A 291 -7.96 17.22 4.33
N VAL A 292 -6.95 16.54 3.76
CA VAL A 292 -7.00 16.04 2.37
C VAL A 292 -7.96 14.86 2.23
N GLY A 293 -8.05 13.99 3.23
CA GLY A 293 -8.91 12.82 3.17
C GLY A 293 -10.40 13.16 3.24
N ARG A 294 -10.78 14.29 3.87
CA ARG A 294 -12.17 14.77 3.95
C ARG A 294 -12.63 15.61 2.76
N THR A 295 -11.78 15.85 1.76
CA THR A 295 -12.24 16.55 0.54
C THR A 295 -13.20 15.65 -0.23
N ASP A 296 -14.38 16.17 -0.56
CA ASP A 296 -15.55 15.47 -1.12
C ASP A 296 -15.25 14.31 -2.07
N ASP A 297 -16.03 13.24 -1.94
CA ASP A 297 -15.97 12.04 -2.76
C ASP A 297 -16.30 12.34 -4.22
N VAL A 298 -15.48 11.78 -5.11
CA VAL A 298 -15.54 12.07 -6.56
C VAL A 298 -16.70 11.32 -7.23
N THR A 299 -17.35 10.39 -6.52
CA THR A 299 -18.38 9.51 -7.07
C THR A 299 -19.82 9.97 -6.84
N GLU A 300 -20.09 10.92 -5.96
CA GLU A 300 -21.47 11.43 -5.73
C GLU A 300 -22.04 12.26 -6.90
N GLU A 301 -21.18 12.80 -7.79
CA GLU A 301 -21.63 13.69 -8.88
C GLU A 301 -21.61 13.05 -10.28
N LEU A 302 -21.12 11.82 -10.44
CA LEU A 302 -21.16 11.14 -11.73
C LEU A 302 -22.54 10.47 -11.88
N PRO A 303 -23.33 10.79 -12.93
CA PRO A 303 -24.61 10.12 -13.15
C PRO A 303 -24.34 8.62 -13.21
N GLU A 304 -25.10 7.83 -12.46
CA GLU A 304 -25.18 6.39 -12.68
C GLU A 304 -25.37 6.19 -14.18
N GLU A 305 -24.47 5.45 -14.83
CA GLU A 305 -24.71 5.03 -16.21
C GLU A 305 -25.96 4.16 -16.18
N THR A 306 -27.11 4.76 -16.46
CA THR A 306 -28.38 4.06 -16.65
C THR A 306 -28.13 3.00 -17.71
N HIS A 307 -28.09 1.75 -17.27
CA HIS A 307 -28.03 0.59 -18.15
C HIS A 307 -29.17 0.68 -19.16
N ALA A 308 -28.82 0.92 -20.43
CA ALA A 308 -29.67 0.71 -21.59
C ALA A 308 -29.16 -0.52 -22.35
#